data_AF-A0A921FB91-F1
#
_entry.id   AF-A0A921FB91-F1
#
_cell.length_a   1.000
_cell.length_b   1.000
_cell.length_c   1.000
_cell.angle_alpha   90.00
_cell.angle_beta   90.00
_cell.angle_gamma   90.00
#
_symmetry.space_group_name_H-M   'P 1'
#
loop_
_entity.id
_entity.type
_entity.pdbx_description
1 polymer ?
#
loop_
_entity_poly.entity_id
_entity_poly.type
_entity_poly.pdbx_seq_one_letter_code
_entity_poly.pdbx_strand_id
1 'polypeptide(L)'
;MDYFNYSRREANEVYVGATPMGGTNPIRIQSMTNTVTMDTEACVEQAKRIIEAGGEYVRLTTQGVREAENLKNINIGLRSQGYDTPLI
;
A
#
# COMPACT_ATOMS: atom_id res chain seq x y z
N MET A 1 18.73 -3.49 30.89
CA MET A 1 17.95 -3.61 29.65
C MET A 1 17.20 -4.93 29.79
N ASP A 2 15.87 -4.88 29.92
CA ASP A 2 15.07 -6.10 29.95
C ASP A 2 14.89 -6.59 28.51
N TYR A 3 15.51 -7.71 28.17
CA TYR A 3 15.53 -8.28 26.82
C TYR A 3 14.13 -8.68 26.31
N PHE A 4 13.14 -8.79 27.21
CA PHE A 4 11.78 -9.18 26.87
C PHE A 4 10.79 -8.00 26.82
N ASN A 5 11.21 -6.80 27.26
CA ASN A 5 10.38 -5.59 27.17
C ASN A 5 10.72 -4.81 25.91
N TYR A 6 10.14 -5.23 24.79
CA TYR A 6 10.23 -4.48 23.54
C TYR A 6 9.42 -3.19 23.62
N SER A 7 10.09 -2.06 23.36
CA SER A 7 9.45 -0.79 23.03
C SER A 7 9.73 -0.44 21.57
N ARG A 8 8.74 0.14 20.89
CA ARG A 8 8.91 0.60 19.50
C ARG A 8 9.99 1.69 19.46
N ARG A 9 10.92 1.59 18.51
CA ARG A 9 11.94 2.61 18.25
C ARG A 9 11.28 3.95 17.90
N GLU A 10 11.72 5.03 18.53
CA GLU A 10 11.36 6.38 18.11
C GLU A 10 11.91 6.65 16.69
N ALA A 11 11.03 7.05 15.80
CA ALA A 11 11.33 7.31 14.40
C ALA A 11 10.57 8.55 13.94
N ASN A 12 11.09 9.25 12.95
CA ASN A 12 10.39 10.36 12.31
C ASN A 12 9.08 9.87 11.69
N GLU A 13 8.06 10.74 11.72
CA GLU A 13 6.81 10.52 10.99
C GLU A 13 7.03 10.78 9.49
N VAL A 14 6.47 9.91 8.65
CA VAL A 14 6.49 10.01 7.20
C VAL A 14 5.08 9.74 6.66
N TYR A 15 4.64 10.56 5.72
CA TYR A 15 3.37 10.37 5.03
C TYR A 15 3.56 9.50 3.79
N VAL A 16 2.80 8.41 3.72
CA VAL A 16 2.62 7.62 2.49
C VAL A 16 1.21 7.91 2.00
N GLY A 17 1.09 8.71 0.95
CA GLY A 17 -0.20 9.32 0.58
C GLY A 17 -0.81 10.08 1.77
N ALA A 18 -2.07 9.80 2.10
CA ALA A 18 -2.76 10.41 3.24
C ALA A 18 -2.55 9.66 4.58
N THR A 19 -1.82 8.54 4.60
CA THR A 19 -1.70 7.67 5.79
C THR A 19 -0.29 7.75 6.39
N PRO A 20 -0.10 8.35 7.58
CA PRO A 20 1.21 8.54 8.20
C PRO A 20 1.75 7.27 8.87
N MET A 21 3.08 7.10 8.88
CA MET A 21 3.80 6.01 9.54
C MET A 21 5.00 6.56 10.31
N GLY A 22 5.33 5.94 11.44
CA GLY A 22 6.41 6.41 12.33
C GLY A 22 5.89 7.34 13.42
N GLY A 23 6.79 7.91 14.21
CA GLY A 23 6.43 8.68 15.41
C GLY A 23 5.56 7.86 16.36
N THR A 24 4.40 8.42 16.70
CA THR A 24 3.40 7.81 17.58
C THR A 24 2.27 7.10 16.82
N ASN A 25 2.27 7.11 15.48
CA ASN A 25 1.27 6.41 14.66
C ASN A 25 1.33 4.90 14.88
N PRO A 26 0.24 4.13 14.67
CA PRO A 26 0.26 2.67 14.82
C PRO A 26 1.22 1.97 13.85
N ILE A 27 1.45 0.68 14.07
CA ILE A 27 2.11 -0.18 13.07
C ILE A 27 1.12 -0.35 11.92
N ARG A 28 1.56 -0.05 10.69
CA ARG A 28 0.70 -0.08 9.52
C ARG A 28 0.70 -1.46 8.87
N ILE A 29 -0.48 -1.94 8.49
CA ILE A 29 -0.65 -3.20 7.77
C ILE A 29 -0.49 -2.94 6.28
N GLN A 30 0.38 -3.70 5.62
CA GLN A 30 0.60 -3.60 4.18
C GLN A 30 0.57 -4.97 3.53
N SER A 31 0.19 -5.02 2.26
CA SER A 31 0.27 -6.24 1.45
C SER A 31 0.69 -5.90 0.03
N MET A 32 0.95 -6.92 -0.79
CA MET A 32 1.41 -6.78 -2.16
C MET A 32 0.53 -7.59 -3.10
N THR A 33 0.18 -7.02 -4.25
CA THR A 33 -0.51 -7.76 -5.31
C THR A 33 0.42 -8.82 -5.90
N ASN A 34 -0.18 -9.90 -6.41
CA ASN A 34 0.52 -10.94 -7.18
C ASN A 34 -0.03 -11.11 -8.60
N THR A 35 -0.99 -10.25 -8.99
CA THR A 35 -1.47 -10.12 -10.37
C THR A 35 -0.39 -9.51 -11.25
N VAL A 36 -0.46 -9.80 -12.56
CA VAL A 36 0.40 -9.16 -13.54
C VAL A 36 0.04 -7.68 -13.61
N THR A 37 1.00 -6.78 -13.36
CA THR A 37 0.73 -5.32 -13.30
C THR A 37 0.13 -4.76 -14.59
N MET A 38 0.35 -5.41 -15.74
CA MET A 38 -0.27 -5.04 -17.01
C MET A 38 -1.76 -5.35 -17.09
N ASP A 39 -2.28 -6.21 -16.21
CA ASP A 39 -3.71 -6.49 -16.08
C ASP A 39 -4.32 -5.54 -15.04
N THR A 40 -4.83 -4.41 -15.54
CA THR A 40 -5.40 -3.34 -14.71
C THR A 40 -6.56 -3.83 -13.86
N GLU A 41 -7.50 -4.58 -14.44
CA GLU A 41 -8.71 -5.01 -13.74
C GLU A 41 -8.37 -6.00 -12.62
N ALA A 42 -7.52 -6.99 -12.92
CA ALA A 42 -7.06 -7.93 -11.91
C ALA A 42 -6.32 -7.24 -10.75
N CYS A 43 -5.48 -6.25 -11.06
CA CYS A 43 -4.77 -5.47 -10.03
C CYS A 43 -5.73 -4.64 -9.17
N VAL A 44 -6.73 -3.99 -9.77
CA VAL A 44 -7.75 -3.22 -9.05
C VAL A 44 -8.56 -4.12 -8.12
N GLU A 45 -9.05 -5.26 -8.61
CA GLU A 45 -9.84 -6.19 -7.80
C GLU A 45 -9.02 -6.85 -6.68
N GLN A 46 -7.75 -7.17 -6.93
CA GLN A 46 -6.88 -7.66 -5.85
C GLN A 46 -6.57 -6.57 -4.81
N ALA A 47 -6.27 -5.35 -5.25
CA ALA A 47 -6.02 -4.24 -4.35
C ALA A 47 -7.24 -3.96 -3.46
N LYS A 48 -8.46 -3.99 -4.02
CA LYS A 48 -9.71 -3.87 -3.25
C LYS A 48 -9.82 -4.92 -2.15
N ARG A 49 -9.60 -6.20 -2.48
CA ARG A 49 -9.63 -7.29 -1.50
C ARG A 49 -8.61 -7.10 -0.38
N ILE A 50 -7.41 -6.59 -0.70
CA ILE A 50 -6.39 -6.26 0.32
C ILE A 50 -6.91 -5.15 1.24
N ILE A 51 -7.48 -4.08 0.67
CA ILE A 51 -7.98 -2.92 1.43
C ILE A 51 -9.14 -3.34 2.34
N GLU A 52 -10.09 -4.10 1.81
CA GLU A 52 -11.26 -4.61 2.54
C GLU A 52 -10.86 -5.59 3.66
N ALA A 53 -9.74 -6.30 3.50
CA ALA A 53 -9.14 -7.11 4.55
C ALA A 53 -8.35 -6.31 5.62
N GLY A 54 -8.29 -4.98 5.50
CA GLY A 54 -7.60 -4.09 6.43
C GLY A 54 -6.19 -3.65 6.01
N GLY A 55 -5.83 -3.84 4.73
CA GLY A 55 -4.57 -3.34 4.19
C GLY A 55 -4.57 -1.81 4.08
N GLU A 56 -3.68 -1.16 4.83
CA GLU A 56 -3.51 0.30 4.85
C GLU A 56 -2.53 0.78 3.78
N TYR A 57 -1.70 -0.11 3.23
CA TYR A 57 -0.85 0.15 2.08
C TYR A 57 -0.89 -1.02 1.10
N VAL A 58 -1.01 -0.73 -0.20
CA VAL A 58 -1.03 -1.75 -1.25
C VAL A 58 0.18 -1.59 -2.16
N ARG A 59 1.02 -2.62 -2.21
CA ARG A 59 2.22 -2.65 -3.06
C ARG A 59 1.92 -3.31 -4.40
N LEU A 60 2.49 -2.78 -5.47
CA LEU A 60 2.45 -3.39 -6.81
C LEU A 60 3.88 -3.60 -7.34
N THR A 61 4.08 -4.63 -8.17
CA THR A 61 5.39 -4.81 -8.82
C THR A 61 5.48 -3.87 -10.03
N THR A 62 6.66 -3.28 -10.24
CA THR A 62 6.93 -2.41 -11.38
C THR A 62 8.31 -2.74 -11.93
N GLN A 63 8.36 -3.76 -12.79
CA GLN A 63 9.63 -4.30 -13.30
C GLN A 63 10.22 -3.44 -14.44
N GLY A 64 9.38 -2.73 -15.17
CA GLY A 64 9.81 -1.86 -16.27
C GLY A 64 8.86 -0.69 -16.52
N VAL A 65 9.14 0.04 -17.60
CA VAL A 65 8.41 1.27 -17.97
C VAL A 65 6.93 0.98 -18.26
N ARG A 66 6.62 -0.14 -18.91
CA ARG A 66 5.25 -0.50 -19.27
C ARG A 66 4.37 -0.72 -18.03
N GLU A 67 4.89 -1.44 -17.04
CA GLU A 67 4.19 -1.64 -15.77
C GLU A 67 4.03 -0.31 -15.03
N ALA A 68 5.06 0.55 -15.06
CA ALA A 68 5.03 1.86 -14.42
C ALA A 68 3.97 2.78 -15.02
N GLU A 69 3.86 2.79 -16.36
CA GLU A 69 2.81 3.53 -17.07
C GLU A 69 1.42 3.00 -16.70
N ASN A 70 1.27 1.67 -16.56
CA ASN A 70 -0.04 1.09 -16.23
C ASN A 70 -0.49 1.38 -14.78
N LEU A 71 0.42 1.74 -13.87
CA LEU A 71 0.04 2.18 -12.52
C LEU A 71 -0.93 3.35 -12.55
N LYS A 72 -0.86 4.23 -13.56
CA LYS A 72 -1.83 5.31 -13.75
C LYS A 72 -3.26 4.77 -13.91
N ASN A 73 -3.43 3.74 -14.72
CA ASN A 73 -4.75 3.14 -14.97
C ASN A 73 -5.28 2.43 -13.72
N ILE A 74 -4.41 1.73 -12.99
CA ILE A 74 -4.76 1.08 -11.71
C ILE A 74 -5.16 2.13 -10.67
N ASN A 75 -4.40 3.22 -10.56
CA ASN A 75 -4.71 4.33 -9.66
C ASN A 75 -6.08 4.92 -9.97
N ILE A 76 -6.34 5.28 -11.24
CA ILE A 76 -7.64 5.81 -11.67
C ILE A 76 -8.77 4.83 -11.34
N GLY A 77 -8.57 3.53 -11.59
CA GLY A 77 -9.58 2.50 -11.32
C GLY A 77 -9.95 2.35 -9.83
N LEU A 78 -8.98 2.54 -8.93
CA LEU A 78 -9.24 2.52 -7.48
C LEU A 78 -9.87 3.83 -6.99
N ARG A 79 -9.37 4.98 -7.45
CA ARG A 79 -9.89 6.30 -7.05
C ARG A 79 -11.32 6.53 -7.53
N SER A 80 -11.67 6.08 -8.74
CA SER A 80 -13.04 6.17 -9.27
C SER A 80 -14.05 5.35 -8.46
N GLN A 81 -13.57 4.36 -7.71
CA GLN A 81 -14.36 3.52 -6.80
C GLN A 81 -14.29 3.97 -5.34
N GLY A 82 -13.63 5.08 -5.04
CA GLY A 82 -13.55 5.65 -3.69
C GLY A 82 -12.50 5.00 -2.76
N TYR A 83 -11.58 4.19 -3.32
CA TYR A 83 -10.49 3.63 -2.53
C TYR A 83 -9.30 4.59 -2.54
N ASP A 84 -9.06 5.27 -1.42
CA ASP A 84 -7.97 6.26 -1.24
C ASP A 84 -6.67 5.68 -0.65
N THR A 85 -6.65 4.37 -0.37
CA THR A 85 -5.48 3.68 0.18
C THR A 85 -4.22 3.98 -0.64
N PRO A 86 -3.08 4.30 0.00
CA PRO A 86 -1.84 4.56 -0.70
C PRO A 86 -1.33 3.34 -1.47
N LEU A 87 -0.88 3.60 -2.71
CA LEU A 87 -0.23 2.63 -3.58
C LEU A 87 1.28 2.82 -3.51
N ILE A 88 2.00 1.72 -3.40
CA ILE A 88 3.47 1.67 -3.29
C ILE A 88 4.04 0.87 -4.46
#